data_AF-A0A645BTG7-F1
#
_entry.id   AF-A0A645BTG7-F1
#
_cell.length_a   1.000
_cell.length_b   1.000
_cell.length_c   1.000
_cell.angle_alpha   90.00
_cell.angle_beta   90.00
_cell.angle_gamma   90.00
#
_symmetry.space_group_name_H-M   'P 1'
#
loop_
_entity.id
_entity.type
_entity.pdbx_description
1 polymer ?
#
loop_
_entity_poly.entity_id
_entity_poly.type
_entity_poly.pdbx_seq_one_letter_code
_entity_poly.pdbx_strand_id
1 'polypeptide(L)'
;MNIQTIIYIIVGSIIVIGAIVIQVVFALSKKKYLGYILPALFLIGSIVYLFNNFDPTDYYGYGGIISNWIKHLLLYNIPSFALLILYELIHKNSQK
;
A
#
# COMPACT_ATOMS: atom_id res chain seq x y z
N MET A 1 3.81 -1.83 27.73
CA MET A 1 3.75 -2.39 26.36
C MET A 1 4.30 -3.81 26.42
N ASN A 2 3.59 -4.81 25.89
CA ASN A 2 4.05 -6.19 25.99
C ASN A 2 5.13 -6.50 24.92
N ILE A 3 5.89 -7.59 25.12
CA ILE A 3 6.97 -8.00 24.20
C ILE A 3 6.44 -8.31 22.79
N GLN A 4 5.23 -8.87 22.67
CA GLN A 4 4.62 -9.18 21.37
C GLN A 4 4.33 -7.93 20.56
N THR A 5 3.79 -6.87 21.18
CA THR A 5 3.54 -5.57 20.56
C THR A 5 4.85 -4.94 20.08
N ILE A 6 5.93 -5.03 20.87
CA ILE A 6 7.25 -4.54 20.47
C ILE A 6 7.74 -5.26 19.21
N ILE A 7 7.63 -6.59 19.16
CA ILE A 7 8.02 -7.39 18.00
C ILE A 7 7.21 -6.99 16.77
N TYR A 8 5.88 -6.84 16.88
CA TYR A 8 5.04 -6.42 15.76
C TYR A 8 5.40 -5.04 15.22
N ILE A 9 5.71 -4.07 16.10
CA ILE A 9 6.14 -2.74 15.68
C ILE A 9 7.48 -2.81 14.95
N ILE A 10 8.45 -3.58 15.45
CA ILE A 10 9.77 -3.73 14.82
C ILE A 10 9.64 -4.37 13.45
N VAL A 11 8.93 -5.50 13.36
CA VAL A 11 8.72 -6.21 12.09
C VAL A 11 7.97 -5.33 11.09
N GLY A 12 6.89 -4.65 11.52
CA GLY A 12 6.16 -3.71 10.68
C GLY A 12 7.04 -2.58 10.16
N SER A 13 7.90 -2.02 11.02
CA SER A 13 8.82 -0.94 10.66
C SER A 13 9.86 -1.39 9.63
N ILE A 14 10.42 -2.60 9.79
CA ILE A 14 11.38 -3.18 8.82
C ILE A 14 10.71 -3.37 7.46
N ILE A 15 9.47 -3.85 7.42
CA ILE A 15 8.71 -4.04 6.17
C ILE A 15 8.48 -2.70 5.48
N VAL A 16 8.05 -1.67 6.21
CA VAL A 16 7.81 -0.32 5.65
C VAL A 16 9.09 0.28 5.09
N ILE A 17 10.19 0.22 5.84
CA ILE A 17 11.49 0.74 5.41
C ILE A 17 11.97 -0.02 4.16
N GLY A 18 11.88 -1.35 4.17
CA GLY A 18 12.23 -2.19 3.03
C GLY A 18 11.45 -1.84 1.77
N ALA A 19 10.14 -1.61 1.90
CA ALA A 19 9.29 -1.20 0.77
C ALA A 19 9.73 0.16 0.19
N ILE A 20 10.03 1.14 1.05
CA ILE A 20 10.52 2.46 0.60
C ILE A 20 11.86 2.31 -0.13
N VAL A 21 12.81 1.56 0.43
CA VAL A 21 14.13 1.34 -0.18
C VAL A 21 14.00 0.68 -1.55
N ILE A 22 13.20 -0.39 -1.67
CA ILE A 22 12.95 -1.07 -2.95
C ILE A 22 12.33 -0.09 -3.96
N GLN A 23 11.36 0.73 -3.53
CA GLN A 23 10.71 1.71 -4.39
C GLN A 23 11.70 2.76 -4.93
N VAL A 24 12.63 3.23 -4.08
CA VAL A 24 13.70 4.15 -4.49
C VAL A 24 14.61 3.49 -5.52
N VAL A 25 15.03 2.24 -5.29
CA VAL A 25 15.88 1.49 -6.24
C VAL A 25 15.18 1.33 -7.59
N PHE A 26 13.89 1.00 -7.58
CA PHE A 26 13.09 0.89 -8.81
C PHE A 26 12.92 2.24 -9.53
N ALA A 27 12.77 3.32 -8.77
CA ALA A 27 12.68 4.68 -9.32
C ALA A 27 13.95 5.16 -10.02
N LEU A 28 15.10 4.78 -9.49
CA LEU A 28 16.42 5.05 -10.09
C LEU A 28 16.72 4.15 -11.30
N SER A 29 15.97 3.06 -11.48
CA SER A 29 16.17 2.18 -12.63
C SER A 29 15.69 2.86 -13.92
N LYS A 30 16.38 2.57 -15.04
CA LYS A 30 15.92 3.00 -16.38
C LYS A 30 14.60 2.35 -16.81
N LYS A 31 14.17 1.30 -16.11
CA LYS A 31 13.00 0.49 -16.45
C LYS A 31 11.77 1.04 -15.74
N LYS A 32 11.01 1.88 -16.45
CA LYS A 32 9.82 2.58 -15.94
C LYS A 32 8.80 1.68 -15.25
N TYR A 33 8.65 0.44 -15.72
CA TYR A 33 7.65 -0.50 -15.19
C TYR A 33 7.95 -1.00 -13.77
N LEU A 34 9.22 -1.01 -13.34
CA LEU A 34 9.61 -1.51 -12.02
C LEU A 34 9.04 -0.64 -10.89
N GLY A 35 8.95 0.68 -11.12
CA GLY A 35 8.40 1.63 -10.14
C GLY A 35 6.92 1.44 -9.82
N TYR A 36 6.17 0.77 -10.69
CA TYR A 36 4.74 0.53 -10.48
C TYR A 36 4.47 -0.81 -9.77
N ILE A 37 5.47 -1.70 -9.65
CA ILE A 37 5.28 -3.04 -9.07
C ILE A 37 4.85 -2.96 -7.61
N LEU A 38 5.59 -2.22 -6.78
CA LEU A 38 5.28 -2.13 -5.36
C LEU A 38 3.92 -1.48 -5.09
N PRO A 39 3.59 -0.32 -5.69
CA PRO A 39 2.26 0.25 -5.59
C PRO A 39 1.14 -0.69 -6.05
N ALA A 40 1.37 -1.43 -7.15
CA ALA A 40 0.39 -2.39 -7.65
C ALA A 40 0.20 -3.56 -6.68
N LEU A 41 1.27 -4.06 -6.05
CA LEU A 41 1.18 -5.12 -5.04
C LEU A 41 0.41 -4.66 -3.79
N PHE A 42 0.65 -3.44 -3.30
CA PHE A 42 -0.13 -2.88 -2.19
C PHE A 42 -1.60 -2.70 -2.57
N LEU A 43 -1.88 -2.26 -3.80
CA LEU A 43 -3.24 -2.09 -4.29
C LEU A 43 -3.98 -3.43 -4.42
N ILE A 44 -3.35 -4.43 -5.03
CA ILE A 44 -3.90 -5.81 -5.10
C ILE A 44 -4.09 -6.37 -3.70
N GLY A 45 -3.12 -6.21 -2.81
CA GLY A 45 -3.22 -6.64 -1.41
C GLY A 45 -4.40 -6.00 -0.68
N SER A 46 -4.65 -4.70 -0.90
CA SER A 46 -5.80 -3.99 -0.33
C SER A 46 -7.13 -4.56 -0.83
N ILE A 47 -7.21 -4.92 -2.11
CA ILE A 47 -8.39 -5.53 -2.72
C ILE A 47 -8.61 -6.94 -2.17
N VAL A 48 -7.56 -7.76 -2.11
CA VAL A 48 -7.64 -9.12 -1.55
C VAL A 48 -8.06 -9.07 -0.08
N TYR A 49 -7.51 -8.14 0.71
CA TYR A 49 -7.90 -7.94 2.10
C TYR A 49 -9.38 -7.59 2.23
N LEU A 50 -9.88 -6.71 1.36
CA LEU A 50 -11.30 -6.35 1.32
C LEU A 50 -12.20 -7.55 1.01
N PHE A 51 -11.85 -8.36 0.01
CA PHE A 51 -12.63 -9.56 -0.32
C PHE A 51 -12.59 -10.62 0.79
N ASN A 52 -11.43 -10.81 1.44
CA ASN A 52 -11.28 -11.80 2.52
C ASN A 52 -12.00 -11.40 3.81
N ASN A 53 -12.14 -10.10 4.09
CA ASN A 53 -12.83 -9.59 5.28
C ASN A 53 -14.25 -9.10 4.97
N PHE A 54 -14.79 -9.49 3.82
CA PHE A 54 -16.16 -9.17 3.46
C PHE A 54 -17.12 -10.10 4.19
N ASP A 55 -17.67 -9.62 5.30
CA ASP A 55 -18.82 -10.25 5.94
C ASP A 55 -20.11 -9.52 5.55
N PRO A 56 -20.99 -10.11 4.72
CA PRO A 56 -22.24 -9.47 4.32
C PRO A 56 -23.27 -9.33 5.46
N THR A 57 -23.07 -9.99 6.61
CA THR A 57 -23.99 -9.92 7.76
C THR A 57 -23.74 -8.73 8.68
N ASP A 58 -22.53 -8.15 8.65
CA ASP A 58 -22.14 -6.98 9.45
C ASP A 58 -22.61 -5.63 8.87
N TYR A 59 -23.13 -5.63 7.65
CA TYR A 59 -23.48 -4.41 6.94
C TYR A 59 -24.99 -4.27 6.78
N TYR A 60 -25.59 -3.36 7.55
CA TYR A 60 -26.97 -2.92 7.40
C TYR A 60 -27.18 -2.23 6.03
N GLY A 61 -27.37 -3.04 4.97
CA GLY A 61 -27.76 -2.62 3.62
C GLY A 61 -26.62 -2.37 2.62
N TYR A 62 -26.92 -2.55 1.33
CA TYR A 62 -25.99 -2.38 0.20
C TYR A 62 -25.29 -1.01 0.14
N GLY A 63 -25.96 0.06 0.61
CA GLY A 63 -25.37 1.39 0.69
C GLY A 63 -24.25 1.53 1.74
N GLY A 64 -24.36 0.79 2.85
CA GLY A 64 -23.33 0.74 3.89
C GLY A 64 -22.07 0.05 3.39
N ILE A 65 -22.24 -1.05 2.66
CA ILE A 65 -21.15 -1.83 2.04
C ILE A 65 -20.34 -0.94 1.09
N ILE A 66 -21.00 -0.32 0.09
CA ILE A 66 -20.30 0.47 -0.93
C ILE A 66 -19.53 1.64 -0.30
N SER A 67 -20.12 2.32 0.68
CA SER A 67 -19.46 3.44 1.36
C SER A 67 -18.21 3.01 2.16
N ASN A 68 -18.25 1.85 2.81
CA ASN A 68 -17.12 1.34 3.58
C ASN A 68 -16.02 0.77 2.69
N TRP A 69 -16.38 0.12 1.58
CA TRP A 69 -15.42 -0.34 0.58
C TRP A 69 -14.67 0.82 -0.06
N ILE A 70 -15.36 1.91 -0.40
CA ILE A 70 -14.71 3.12 -0.93
C ILE A 70 -13.77 3.72 0.12
N LYS A 71 -14.20 3.83 1.38
CA LYS A 71 -13.33 4.33 2.47
C LYS A 71 -12.11 3.45 2.67
N HIS A 72 -12.26 2.13 2.70
CA HIS A 72 -11.13 1.21 2.82
C HIS A 72 -10.22 1.28 1.61
N LEU A 73 -10.76 1.27 0.39
CA LEU A 73 -9.94 1.41 -0.82
C LEU A 73 -9.14 2.72 -0.80
N LEU A 74 -9.74 3.84 -0.42
CA LEU A 74 -9.03 5.11 -0.37
C LEU A 74 -7.96 5.15 0.73
N LEU A 75 -8.28 4.67 1.95
CA LEU A 75 -7.36 4.72 3.10
C LEU A 75 -6.24 3.68 2.99
N TYR A 76 -6.55 2.45 2.59
CA TYR A 76 -5.56 1.37 2.44
C TYR A 76 -4.68 1.53 1.21
N ASN A 77 -5.06 2.38 0.24
CA ASN A 77 -4.20 2.73 -0.89
C ASN A 77 -3.35 3.98 -0.66
N ILE A 78 -3.44 4.65 0.50
CA ILE A 78 -2.52 5.75 0.84
C ILE A 78 -1.05 5.32 0.68
N PRO A 79 -0.61 4.14 1.16
CA PRO A 79 0.75 3.66 0.92
C PRO A 79 1.07 3.50 -0.57
N SER A 80 0.15 2.95 -1.36
CA SER A 80 0.31 2.79 -2.82
C SER A 80 0.50 4.15 -3.51
N PHE A 81 -0.33 5.14 -3.18
CA PHE A 81 -0.22 6.49 -3.72
C PHE A 81 1.07 7.19 -3.28
N ALA A 82 1.47 7.03 -2.01
CA ALA A 82 2.74 7.59 -1.52
C ALA A 82 3.94 7.02 -2.27
N LEU A 83 3.97 5.71 -2.51
CA LEU A 83 5.04 5.04 -3.27
C LEU A 83 5.05 5.45 -4.75
N LEU A 84 3.88 5.68 -5.36
CA LEU A 84 3.77 6.21 -6.73
C LEU A 84 4.33 7.63 -6.83
N ILE A 85 3.93 8.51 -5.90
CA ILE A 85 4.42 9.90 -5.85
C ILE A 85 5.94 9.90 -5.65
N LEU A 86 6.45 9.09 -4.72
CA LEU A 86 7.88 8.94 -4.48
C LEU A 86 8.62 8.50 -5.75
N TYR A 87 8.08 7.51 -6.45
CA TYR A 87 8.63 7.03 -7.71
C TYR A 87 8.69 8.13 -8.78
N GLU A 88 7.56 8.80 -9.05
CA GLU A 88 7.50 9.84 -10.09
C GLU A 88 8.43 11.01 -9.77
N LEU A 89 8.54 11.41 -8.50
CA LEU A 89 9.46 12.48 -8.06
C LEU A 89 10.93 12.10 -8.29
N ILE A 90 11.33 10.90 -7.88
CA ILE A 90 12.72 10.44 -8.01
C ILE A 90 13.06 10.17 -9.47
N HIS A 91 12.19 9.48 -10.21
CA HIS A 91 12.41 9.14 -11.61
C HIS A 91 12.53 10.40 -12.47
N LYS A 92 11.66 11.40 -12.25
CA LYS A 92 11.71 12.70 -12.95
C LYS A 92 12.99 13.47 -12.66
N ASN A 93 13.50 13.42 -11.44
CA ASN A 93 14.76 14.09 -11.07
C ASN A 93 15.99 13.34 -11.59
N SER A 94 15.93 12.02 -11.70
CA SER A 94 17.04 11.20 -12.22
C SER A 94 17.20 11.25 -13.75
N GLN A 95 16.20 11.74 -14.47
CA GLN A 95 16.18 11.84 -15.94
C GLN A 95 16.45 13.28 -16.45
N LYS A 96 16.64 14.24 -15.54
CA LYS A 96 17.10 15.60 -15.83
C LYS A 96 18.62 15.66 -15.79
#